data_AF-A7S230-F1
#
_entry.id   AF-A7S230-F1
#
_cell.length_a   1.000
_cell.length_b   1.000
_cell.length_c   1.000
_cell.angle_alpha   90.00
_cell.angle_beta   90.00
_cell.angle_gamma   90.00
#
_symmetry.space_group_name_H-M   'P 1'
#
loop_
_entity.id
_entity.type
_entity.pdbx_description
1 polymer ?
#
loop_
_entity_poly.entity_id
_entity_poly.type
_entity_poly.pdbx_seq_one_letter_code
_entity_poly.pdbx_strand_id
1 'polypeptide(L)'
;GGYSDWSAFTDCSATCGSGERTRNRACSNPKPRHRGMNCSLLGPDREVQPCFLRTCPIHGGYSPWSEFSPCSKSCGGGEQFRNRTCTNPMPQHGGRNCSGPETSYRTCNENAC
;
A
#
# COMPACT_ATOMS: atom_id res chain seq x y z
N GLY A 1 -40.69 17.04 -1.20
CA GLY A 1 -39.61 17.97 -0.84
C GLY A 1 -38.66 18.11 -2.02
N GLY A 2 -37.63 18.93 -1.90
CA GLY A 2 -36.57 19.05 -2.91
C GLY A 2 -35.19 18.91 -2.28
N TYR A 3 -34.23 18.44 -3.07
CA TYR A 3 -32.84 18.40 -2.64
C TYR A 3 -32.23 19.81 -2.61
N SER A 4 -31.32 20.05 -1.67
CA SER A 4 -30.35 21.14 -1.76
C SER A 4 -29.44 20.96 -2.97
N ASP A 5 -28.66 21.99 -3.28
CA ASP A 5 -27.50 21.81 -4.14
C ASP A 5 -26.56 20.75 -3.56
N TRP A 6 -25.80 20.14 -4.46
CA TRP A 6 -24.74 19.21 -4.09
C TRP A 6 -23.63 19.94 -3.34
N SER A 7 -23.06 19.27 -2.33
CA SER A 7 -21.79 19.67 -1.75
C SER A 7 -20.67 19.57 -2.79
N ALA A 8 -19.53 20.20 -2.50
CA ALA A 8 -18.29 19.82 -3.16
C ALA A 8 -17.98 18.34 -2.90
N PHE A 9 -17.22 17.72 -3.82
CA PHE A 9 -16.66 16.40 -3.56
C PHE A 9 -15.64 16.48 -2.42
N THR A 10 -15.59 15.44 -1.60
CA THR A 10 -14.48 15.21 -0.67
C THR A 10 -13.18 15.00 -1.44
N ASP A 11 -12.06 15.05 -0.71
CA ASP A 11 -10.81 14.49 -1.20
C ASP A 11 -10.95 13.00 -1.55
N CYS A 12 -10.03 12.52 -2.38
CA CYS A 12 -9.94 11.11 -2.72
C CYS A 12 -9.64 10.29 -1.46
N SER A 13 -10.34 9.17 -1.27
CA SER A 13 -10.14 8.28 -0.13
C SER A 13 -8.74 7.63 -0.09
N ALA A 14 -8.07 7.58 -1.24
CA ALA A 14 -6.72 7.06 -1.38
C ALA A 14 -5.70 8.20 -1.55
N THR A 15 -4.49 8.01 -1.02
CA THR A 15 -3.36 8.96 -1.18
C THR A 15 -2.46 8.62 -2.38
N CYS A 16 -2.67 7.43 -2.96
CA CYS A 16 -2.11 6.95 -4.21
C CYS A 16 -3.05 5.86 -4.76
N GLY A 17 -2.87 5.49 -6.03
CA GLY A 17 -3.68 4.51 -6.71
C GLY A 17 -5.09 5.00 -6.96
N SER A 18 -6.00 4.03 -7.04
CA SER A 18 -7.43 4.25 -7.19
C SER A 18 -8.09 4.41 -5.83
N GLY A 19 -9.02 5.35 -5.74
CA GLY A 19 -9.88 5.56 -4.59
C GLY A 19 -11.23 6.11 -5.04
N GLU A 20 -11.97 6.68 -4.09
CA GLU A 20 -13.28 7.26 -4.32
C GLU A 20 -13.39 8.63 -3.65
N ARG A 21 -14.18 9.50 -4.27
CA ARG A 21 -14.61 10.78 -3.67
C ARG A 21 -16.12 10.83 -3.61
N THR A 22 -16.64 11.42 -2.54
CA THR A 22 -18.08 11.45 -2.26
C THR A 22 -18.58 12.89 -2.26
N ARG A 23 -19.80 13.12 -2.74
CA ARG A 23 -20.57 14.34 -2.45
C ARG A 23 -21.97 13.99 -1.98
N ASN A 24 -22.59 14.92 -1.25
CA ASN A 24 -23.89 14.72 -0.63
C ASN A 24 -24.82 15.90 -0.92
N ARG A 25 -26.14 15.64 -0.87
CA ARG A 25 -27.19 16.65 -0.92
C ARG A 25 -28.29 16.28 0.07
N ALA A 26 -28.98 17.26 0.66
CA ALA A 26 -29.98 17.00 1.68
C ALA A 26 -31.39 17.33 1.18
N CYS A 27 -32.40 16.53 1.54
CA CYS A 27 -33.81 16.80 1.19
C CYS A 27 -34.37 17.97 2.01
N SER A 28 -33.92 19.19 1.69
CA SER A 28 -34.11 20.38 2.51
C SER A 28 -34.55 21.63 1.75
N ASN A 29 -34.62 21.59 0.42
CA ASN A 29 -34.95 22.74 -0.41
C ASN A 29 -36.11 22.45 -1.40
N PRO A 30 -37.39 22.52 -0.98
CA PRO A 30 -37.86 22.71 0.40
C PRO A 30 -37.99 21.39 1.16
N LYS A 31 -37.92 21.44 2.50
CA LYS A 31 -38.21 20.29 3.37
C LYS A 31 -39.63 19.76 3.11
N PRO A 32 -39.85 18.43 3.05
CA PRO A 32 -41.20 17.86 2.98
C PRO A 32 -42.08 18.33 4.15
N ARG A 33 -43.33 18.73 3.88
CA ARG A 33 -44.35 19.11 4.90
C ARG A 33 -45.65 18.35 4.63
N HIS A 34 -46.49 18.18 5.66
CA HIS A 34 -47.85 17.61 5.59
C HIS A 34 -47.98 16.34 4.72
N ARG A 35 -47.41 15.20 5.16
CA ARG A 35 -47.34 13.94 4.39
C ARG A 35 -46.70 14.05 2.98
N GLY A 36 -46.03 15.16 2.68
CA GLY A 36 -45.35 15.37 1.40
C GLY A 36 -44.24 14.34 1.18
N MET A 37 -44.09 13.91 -0.07
CA MET A 37 -43.11 12.89 -0.46
C MET A 37 -41.67 13.31 -0.13
N ASN A 38 -40.86 12.34 0.31
CA ASN A 38 -39.42 12.52 0.48
C ASN A 38 -38.73 12.67 -0.90
N CYS A 39 -37.43 12.96 -0.90
CA CYS A 39 -36.68 13.18 -2.13
C CYS A 39 -36.19 11.89 -2.82
N SER A 40 -36.60 10.70 -2.34
CA SER A 40 -36.11 9.41 -2.85
C SER A 40 -36.44 9.17 -4.33
N LEU A 41 -37.53 9.77 -4.84
CA LEU A 41 -37.90 9.70 -6.26
C LEU A 41 -37.02 10.57 -7.17
N LEU A 42 -36.25 11.52 -6.60
CA LEU A 42 -35.34 12.41 -7.34
C LEU A 42 -33.91 11.83 -7.43
N GLY A 43 -33.73 10.58 -7.02
CA GLY A 43 -32.47 9.87 -6.98
C GLY A 43 -31.78 9.94 -5.61
N PRO A 44 -30.53 9.45 -5.52
CA PRO A 44 -29.81 9.31 -4.26
C PRO A 44 -29.37 10.67 -3.69
N ASP A 45 -29.20 10.71 -2.38
CA ASP A 45 -28.66 11.84 -1.61
C ASP A 45 -27.13 11.82 -1.52
N ARG A 46 -26.50 10.72 -1.96
CA ARG A 46 -25.06 10.49 -2.00
C ARG A 46 -24.62 10.09 -3.41
N GLU A 47 -23.57 10.71 -3.90
CA GLU A 47 -22.90 10.33 -5.14
C GLU A 47 -21.44 9.99 -4.86
N VAL A 48 -20.98 8.89 -5.46
CA VAL A 48 -19.60 8.41 -5.36
C VAL A 48 -19.00 8.40 -6.75
N GLN A 49 -17.79 8.93 -6.88
CA GLN A 49 -17.04 8.91 -8.12
C GLN A 49 -15.65 8.32 -7.90
N PRO A 50 -15.13 7.52 -8.85
CA PRO A 50 -13.76 7.04 -8.78
C PRO A 50 -12.78 8.20 -8.95
N CYS A 51 -11.63 8.09 -8.29
CA CYS A 51 -10.48 8.96 -8.47
C CYS A 51 -9.20 8.13 -8.60
N PHE A 52 -8.26 8.61 -9.40
CA PHE A 52 -6.91 8.08 -9.47
C PHE A 52 -5.92 9.22 -9.28
N LEU A 53 -5.01 9.10 -8.31
CA LEU A 53 -4.06 10.17 -8.00
C LEU A 53 -2.72 9.97 -8.70
N ARG A 54 -2.03 8.87 -8.38
CA ARG A 54 -0.71 8.50 -8.91
C ARG A 54 -0.47 7.02 -8.68
N THR A 55 0.50 6.39 -9.33
CA THR A 55 0.88 5.03 -8.96
C THR A 55 1.38 4.97 -7.51
N CYS A 56 1.00 3.92 -6.77
CA CYS A 56 1.46 3.74 -5.40
C CYS A 56 2.94 3.35 -5.36
N PRO A 57 3.70 3.85 -4.37
CA PRO A 57 5.09 3.44 -4.18
C PRO A 57 5.15 1.95 -3.83
N ILE A 58 6.02 1.21 -4.51
CA ILE A 58 6.33 -0.19 -4.19
C ILE A 58 7.63 -0.17 -3.40
N HIS A 59 7.58 -0.52 -2.13
CA HIS A 59 8.76 -0.59 -1.28
C HIS A 59 9.54 -1.87 -1.55
N GLY A 60 10.87 -1.76 -1.57
CA GLY A 60 11.77 -2.88 -1.77
C GLY A 60 11.65 -3.91 -0.66
N GLY A 61 11.65 -5.17 -1.06
CA GLY A 61 11.78 -6.30 -0.17
C GLY A 61 12.96 -7.17 -0.58
N TYR A 62 13.64 -7.73 0.42
CA TYR A 62 14.70 -8.67 0.15
C TYR A 62 14.15 -9.99 -0.38
N SER A 63 14.84 -10.57 -1.36
CA SER A 63 14.72 -11.98 -1.69
C SER A 63 14.97 -12.83 -0.45
N PRO A 64 14.53 -14.10 -0.45
CA PRO A 64 15.07 -15.08 0.48
C PRO A 64 16.60 -15.06 0.43
N TRP A 65 17.22 -15.37 1.57
CA TRP A 65 18.65 -15.61 1.60
C TRP A 65 19.00 -16.79 0.70
N SER A 66 20.16 -16.73 0.04
CA SER A 66 20.79 -17.89 -0.56
C SER A 66 21.15 -18.91 0.52
N GLU A 67 21.45 -20.12 0.08
CA GLU A 67 22.24 -21.04 0.88
C GLU A 67 23.58 -20.42 1.25
N PHE A 68 24.16 -20.88 2.36
CA PHE A 68 25.52 -20.49 2.70
C PHE A 68 26.50 -21.06 1.68
N SER A 69 27.56 -20.29 1.40
CA SER A 69 28.72 -20.76 0.67
C SER A 69 29.34 -21.96 1.39
N PRO A 70 30.15 -22.77 0.69
CA PRO A 70 31.06 -23.68 1.36
C PRO A 70 31.92 -22.94 2.39
N CYS A 71 32.32 -23.66 3.45
CA CYS A 71 33.25 -23.12 4.44
C CYS A 71 34.62 -22.89 3.79
N SER A 72 35.26 -21.76 4.10
CA SER A 72 36.58 -21.43 3.57
C SER A 72 37.70 -22.39 3.99
N LYS A 73 37.51 -23.11 5.10
CA LYS A 73 38.42 -24.16 5.60
C LYS A 73 37.65 -25.42 5.95
N SER A 74 38.31 -26.57 5.88
CA SER A 74 37.75 -27.86 6.32
C SER A 74 37.90 -28.13 7.83
N CYS A 75 38.85 -27.47 8.50
CA CYS A 75 39.11 -27.53 9.94
C CYS A 75 39.80 -26.24 10.42
N GLY A 76 39.98 -26.08 11.73
CA GLY A 76 40.72 -24.98 12.35
C GLY A 76 40.03 -23.61 12.24
N GLY A 77 38.71 -23.59 12.04
CA GLY A 77 37.90 -22.38 11.92
C GLY A 77 38.00 -21.71 10.55
N GLY A 78 36.89 -21.73 9.81
CA GLY A 78 36.67 -21.00 8.57
C GLY A 78 35.44 -20.11 8.63
N GLU A 79 35.12 -19.47 7.50
CA GLU A 79 33.96 -18.61 7.33
C GLU A 79 33.15 -19.05 6.12
N GLN A 80 31.85 -18.85 6.21
CA GLN A 80 30.90 -19.01 5.12
C GLN A 80 29.97 -17.80 5.09
N PHE A 81 29.44 -17.48 3.91
CA PHE A 81 28.56 -16.34 3.74
C PHE A 81 27.32 -16.71 2.94
N ARG A 82 26.27 -15.92 3.06
CA ARG A 82 25.07 -16.00 2.23
C ARG A 82 24.67 -14.61 1.77
N ASN A 83 23.96 -14.53 0.64
CA ASN A 83 23.54 -13.27 0.05
C ASN A 83 22.02 -13.20 -0.14
N ARG A 84 21.51 -12.00 -0.37
CA ARG A 84 20.12 -11.72 -0.77
C ARG A 84 20.09 -10.45 -1.60
N THR A 85 19.08 -10.28 -2.44
CA THR A 85 18.97 -9.09 -3.30
C THR A 85 17.67 -8.34 -3.04
N CYS A 86 17.64 -7.02 -3.24
CA CYS A 86 16.44 -6.20 -3.04
C CYS A 86 15.49 -6.29 -4.25
N THR A 87 14.96 -7.48 -4.49
CA THR A 87 14.20 -7.79 -5.71
C THR A 87 12.83 -8.40 -5.44
N ASN A 88 12.45 -8.58 -4.18
CA ASN A 88 11.21 -9.26 -3.77
C ASN A 88 10.36 -8.42 -2.80
N PRO A 89 9.68 -7.36 -3.28
CA PRO A 89 9.69 -6.85 -4.66
C PRO A 89 10.83 -5.85 -4.90
N MET A 90 11.11 -5.52 -6.16
CA MET A 90 11.99 -4.39 -6.48
C MET A 90 11.30 -3.06 -6.09
N PRO A 91 12.02 -2.09 -5.52
CA PRO A 91 11.49 -0.76 -5.28
C PRO A 91 11.05 -0.08 -6.58
N GLN A 92 9.83 0.48 -6.61
CA GLN A 92 9.29 1.20 -7.77
C GLN A 92 8.45 2.41 -7.35
N HIS A 93 8.20 3.32 -8.30
CA HIS A 93 7.33 4.49 -8.13
C HIS A 93 7.66 5.35 -6.90
N GLY A 94 8.96 5.55 -6.63
CA GLY A 94 9.44 6.32 -5.47
C GLY A 94 9.32 5.57 -4.14
N GLY A 95 9.14 4.24 -4.17
CA GLY A 95 9.20 3.41 -2.98
C GLY A 95 10.60 3.32 -2.38
N ARG A 96 10.64 3.04 -1.08
CA ARG A 96 11.87 2.93 -0.29
C ARG A 96 12.69 1.72 -0.73
N ASN A 97 14.02 1.85 -0.72
CA ASN A 97 14.91 0.71 -0.94
C ASN A 97 14.94 -0.21 0.29
N CYS A 98 15.47 -1.42 0.14
CA CYS A 98 15.64 -2.35 1.26
C CYS A 98 16.61 -1.78 2.30
N SER A 99 16.34 -2.09 3.57
CA SER A 99 17.17 -1.68 4.70
C SER A 99 17.84 -2.89 5.34
N GLY A 100 19.15 -2.82 5.52
CA GLY A 100 19.98 -3.88 6.12
C GLY A 100 21.09 -4.36 5.18
N PRO A 101 21.85 -5.40 5.58
CA PRO A 101 22.92 -5.93 4.75
C PRO A 101 22.40 -6.90 3.69
N GLU A 102 23.06 -6.91 2.53
CA GLU A 102 22.84 -7.87 1.43
C GLU A 102 23.63 -9.17 1.61
N THR A 103 24.62 -9.17 2.50
CA THR A 103 25.49 -10.32 2.77
C THR A 103 25.57 -10.57 4.27
N SER A 104 25.56 -11.85 4.66
CA SER A 104 25.65 -12.29 6.05
C SER A 104 26.71 -13.38 6.17
N TYR A 105 27.57 -13.28 7.18
CA TYR A 105 28.67 -14.20 7.44
C TYR A 105 28.41 -15.00 8.72
N ARG A 106 28.99 -16.21 8.79
CA ARG A 106 29.10 -17.00 10.03
C ARG A 106 30.35 -17.87 10.01
N THR A 107 30.84 -18.23 11.19
CA THR A 107 31.94 -19.18 11.35
C THR A 107 31.50 -20.62 11.01
N CYS A 108 32.47 -21.47 10.70
CA CYS A 108 32.27 -22.89 10.42
C CYS A 108 33.55 -23.71 10.66
N ASN A 109 33.38 -25.02 10.79
CA ASN A 109 34.48 -25.99 10.91
C ASN A 109 35.50 -25.63 12.01
N GLU A 110 35.01 -25.33 13.22
CA GLU A 110 35.80 -24.90 14.38
C GLU A 110 36.59 -26.04 15.05
N ASN A 111 36.41 -27.29 14.61
CA ASN A 111 37.19 -28.42 15.09
C ASN A 111 38.67 -28.26 14.75
N ALA A 112 39.57 -28.73 15.62
CA ALA A 112 41.01 -28.69 15.37
C ALA A 112 41.41 -29.44 14.09
N CYS A 113 42.43 -28.92 13.41
CA CYS A 113 43.26 -29.66 12.47
C CYS A 113 44.41 -30.31 13.27
#